data_AF-A0A9E4ZHU1-F1
#
_entry.id   AF-A0A9E4ZHU1-F1
#
_cell.length_a   1.000
_cell.length_b   1.000
_cell.length_c   1.000
_cell.angle_alpha   90.00
_cell.angle_beta   90.00
_cell.angle_gamma   90.00
#
_symmetry.space_group_name_H-M   'P 1'
#
loop_
_entity.id
_entity.type
_entity.pdbx_description
1 polymer ?
#
loop_
_entity_poly.entity_id
_entity_poly.type
_entity_poly.pdbx_seq_one_letter_code
_entity_poly.pdbx_strand_id
1 'polypeptide(L)'
;MEISEFQKFMYDLYAHNDKRRGGPATTLWLVEEVGELAEAIRRNDMENLREELADCFAWIGALANLYDIDLEKAFLEKYPLVCPTCRKNPCICTD
;
A
#
# COMPACT_ATOMS: atom_id res chain seq x y z
N MET A 1 5.50 5.95 -13.16
CA MET A 1 4.11 5.86 -12.69
C MET A 1 4.08 6.57 -11.36
N GLU A 2 3.29 7.64 -11.27
CA GLU A 2 3.02 8.35 -10.01
C GLU A 2 2.01 7.55 -9.15
N ILE A 3 1.84 7.92 -7.87
CA ILE A 3 0.91 7.19 -6.97
C ILE A 3 -0.53 7.34 -7.47
N SER A 4 -0.89 8.52 -7.95
CA SER A 4 -2.21 8.79 -8.53
C SER A 4 -2.47 7.97 -9.80
N GLU A 5 -1.44 7.77 -10.65
CA GLU A 5 -1.53 6.92 -11.83
C GLU A 5 -1.70 5.43 -11.45
N PHE A 6 -0.94 4.97 -10.46
CA PHE A 6 -1.07 3.62 -9.90
C PHE A 6 -2.48 3.37 -9.35
N GLN A 7 -2.97 4.27 -8.50
CA GLN A 7 -4.28 4.12 -7.88
C GLN A 7 -5.39 4.03 -8.93
N LYS A 8 -5.33 4.87 -9.96
CA LYS A 8 -6.24 4.84 -11.10
C LYS A 8 -6.14 3.52 -11.88
N PHE A 9 -4.93 3.06 -12.16
CA PHE A 9 -4.71 1.78 -12.84
C PHE A 9 -5.36 0.61 -12.07
N MET A 10 -5.21 0.57 -10.75
CA MET A 10 -5.85 -0.44 -9.90
C MET A 10 -7.38 -0.33 -9.91
N TYR A 11 -7.92 0.89 -9.93
CA TYR A 11 -9.36 1.12 -10.05
C TYR A 11 -9.89 0.55 -11.37
N ASP A 12 -9.24 0.90 -12.48
CA ASP A 12 -9.67 0.51 -13.82
C ASP A 12 -9.66 -1.03 -14.00
N LEU A 13 -8.72 -1.73 -13.36
CA LEU A 13 -8.67 -3.19 -13.36
C LEU A 13 -9.68 -3.85 -12.42
N TYR A 14 -9.72 -3.45 -11.15
CA TYR A 14 -10.30 -4.28 -10.09
C TYR A 14 -11.53 -3.70 -9.38
N ALA A 15 -11.88 -2.43 -9.61
CA ALA A 15 -12.95 -1.77 -8.85
C ALA A 15 -14.29 -2.52 -8.89
N HIS A 16 -14.61 -3.21 -9.98
CA HIS A 16 -15.82 -4.02 -10.10
C HIS A 16 -15.84 -5.22 -9.14
N ASN A 17 -14.70 -5.86 -8.92
CA ASN A 17 -14.53 -6.97 -7.98
C ASN A 17 -14.45 -6.46 -6.55
N ASP A 18 -13.68 -5.39 -6.34
CA ASP A 18 -13.50 -4.79 -5.02
C ASP A 18 -14.82 -4.31 -4.44
N LYS A 19 -15.64 -3.59 -5.24
CA LYS A 19 -16.96 -3.11 -4.79
C LYS A 19 -17.91 -4.25 -4.42
N ARG A 20 -17.82 -5.38 -5.12
CA ARG A 20 -18.63 -6.57 -4.82
C ARG A 20 -18.13 -7.29 -3.57
N ARG A 21 -16.81 -7.35 -3.36
CA ARG A 21 -16.17 -7.96 -2.19
C ARG A 21 -16.38 -7.13 -0.91
N GLY A 22 -16.33 -5.80 -1.04
CA GLY A 22 -16.48 -4.86 0.07
C GLY A 22 -15.21 -4.70 0.92
N GLY A 23 -15.16 -3.61 1.68
CA GLY A 23 -14.00 -3.23 2.50
C GLY A 23 -13.51 -4.33 3.45
N PRO A 24 -14.37 -4.90 4.33
CA PRO A 24 -13.93 -5.90 5.31
C PRO A 24 -13.25 -7.13 4.71
N ALA A 25 -13.81 -7.68 3.62
CA ALA A 25 -13.20 -8.83 2.96
C ALA A 25 -11.94 -8.44 2.16
N THR A 26 -11.87 -7.22 1.62
CA THR A 26 -10.66 -6.69 0.97
C THR A 26 -9.52 -6.50 1.97
N THR A 27 -9.82 -6.10 3.21
CA THR A 27 -8.83 -6.02 4.29
C THR A 27 -8.24 -7.40 4.61
N LEU A 28 -9.03 -8.47 4.52
CA LEU A 28 -8.52 -9.82 4.77
C LEU A 28 -7.48 -10.24 3.72
N TRP A 29 -7.69 -9.91 2.45
CA TRP A 29 -6.67 -10.12 1.41
C TRP A 29 -5.38 -9.34 1.68
N LEU A 30 -5.47 -8.07 2.08
CA LEU A 30 -4.28 -7.32 2.49
C LEU A 30 -3.54 -7.99 3.66
N VAL A 31 -4.27 -8.52 4.65
CA VAL A 31 -3.68 -9.21 5.80
C VAL A 31 -3.01 -10.52 5.39
N GLU A 32 -3.58 -11.24 4.41
CA GLU A 32 -2.99 -12.43 3.80
C GLU A 32 -1.64 -12.11 3.17
N GLU A 33 -1.56 -11.12 2.27
CA GLU A 33 -0.29 -10.76 1.61
C GLU A 33 0.75 -10.23 2.61
N VAL A 34 0.33 -9.56 3.69
CA VAL A 34 1.25 -9.17 4.76
C VAL A 34 1.83 -10.40 5.47
N GLY A 35 1.04 -11.46 5.61
CA GLY A 35 1.50 -12.76 6.12
C GLY A 35 2.51 -13.42 5.18
N GLU A 36 2.22 -13.45 3.89
CA GLU A 36 3.12 -14.01 2.87
C GLU A 36 4.43 -13.19 2.79
N LEU A 37 4.33 -11.86 2.86
CA LEU A 37 5.48 -10.96 2.93
C LEU A 37 6.37 -11.28 4.14
N ALA A 38 5.76 -11.49 5.31
CA ALA A 38 6.50 -11.86 6.52
C ALA A 38 7.18 -13.24 6.38
N GLU A 39 6.54 -14.18 5.70
CA GLU A 39 7.12 -15.49 5.41
C GLU A 39 8.31 -15.40 4.45
N ALA A 40 8.20 -14.61 3.39
CA ALA A 40 9.28 -14.37 2.44
C ALA A 40 10.52 -13.78 3.12
N ILE A 41 10.33 -12.77 3.98
CA ILE A 41 11.41 -12.17 4.79
C ILE A 41 12.06 -13.24 5.67
N ARG A 42 11.25 -14.01 6.41
CA ARG A 42 11.75 -15.05 7.33
C ARG A 42 12.58 -16.11 6.60
N ARG A 43 12.27 -16.39 5.34
CA ARG A 43 12.97 -17.38 4.50
C ARG A 43 14.14 -16.82 3.71
N ASN A 44 14.36 -15.50 3.71
CA ASN A 44 15.26 -14.81 2.77
C ASN A 44 14.93 -15.12 1.30
N ASP A 45 13.64 -15.28 1.01
CA ASP A 45 13.16 -15.53 -0.35
C ASP A 45 12.98 -14.19 -1.08
N MET A 46 14.00 -13.80 -1.83
CA MET A 46 14.03 -12.50 -2.51
C MET A 46 13.07 -12.41 -3.69
N GLU A 47 12.69 -13.52 -4.29
CA GLU A 47 11.72 -13.53 -5.39
C GLU A 47 10.33 -13.28 -4.83
N ASN A 48 9.93 -14.08 -3.84
CA ASN A 48 8.63 -13.92 -3.18
C ASN A 48 8.53 -12.56 -2.49
N LEU A 49 9.60 -12.08 -1.84
CA LEU A 49 9.62 -10.75 -1.21
C LEU A 49 9.20 -9.63 -2.17
N ARG A 50 9.62 -9.71 -3.44
CA ARG A 50 9.29 -8.68 -4.44
C ARG A 50 7.83 -8.77 -4.87
N GLU A 51 7.30 -9.98 -4.97
CA GLU A 51 5.90 -10.26 -5.29
C GLU A 51 4.99 -9.73 -4.18
N GLU A 52 5.22 -10.16 -2.94
CA GLU A 52 4.37 -9.78 -1.81
C GLU A 52 4.39 -8.28 -1.49
N LEU A 53 5.52 -7.60 -1.75
CA LEU A 53 5.58 -6.14 -1.65
C LEU A 53 4.66 -5.46 -2.67
N ALA A 54 4.59 -6.00 -3.88
CA ALA A 54 3.69 -5.49 -4.93
C ALA A 54 2.24 -5.79 -4.59
N ASP A 55 1.93 -6.98 -4.07
CA ASP A 55 0.55 -7.37 -3.73
C ASP A 55 0.03 -6.60 -2.51
N CYS A 56 0.85 -6.39 -1.48
CA CYS A 56 0.52 -5.47 -0.39
C CYS A 56 0.17 -4.07 -0.92
N PHE A 57 0.97 -3.55 -1.85
CA PHE A 57 0.72 -2.22 -2.43
C PHE A 57 -0.57 -2.20 -3.27
N ALA A 58 -0.82 -3.25 -4.05
CA ALA A 58 -2.04 -3.43 -4.84
C ALA A 58 -3.30 -3.38 -3.96
N TRP A 59 -3.31 -4.10 -2.84
CA TRP A 59 -4.46 -4.12 -1.92
C TRP A 59 -4.65 -2.82 -1.14
N ILE A 60 -3.57 -2.09 -0.83
CA ILE A 60 -3.67 -0.72 -0.31
C ILE A 60 -4.40 0.18 -1.34
N GLY A 61 -4.04 0.06 -2.63
CA GLY A 61 -4.73 0.73 -3.72
C GLY A 61 -6.21 0.37 -3.81
N ALA A 62 -6.56 -0.91 -3.69
CA ALA A 62 -7.93 -1.39 -3.70
C ALA A 62 -8.77 -0.80 -2.55
N LEU A 63 -8.21 -0.77 -1.33
CA LEU A 63 -8.87 -0.16 -0.17
C LEU A 63 -9.05 1.35 -0.35
N ALA A 64 -8.04 2.06 -0.82
CA ALA A 64 -8.15 3.50 -1.08
C ALA A 64 -9.27 3.81 -2.08
N ASN A 65 -9.36 3.03 -3.16
CA ASN A 65 -10.42 3.14 -4.16
C ASN A 65 -11.81 2.82 -3.59
N LEU A 66 -11.93 1.84 -2.68
CA LEU A 66 -13.19 1.51 -2.03
C LEU A 66 -13.70 2.60 -1.10
N TYR A 67 -12.80 3.30 -0.43
CA TYR A 67 -13.11 4.36 0.53
C TYR A 67 -13.03 5.77 -0.03
N ASP A 68 -12.82 5.91 -1.35
CA ASP A 68 -12.69 7.20 -2.05
C ASP A 68 -11.58 8.11 -1.44
N ILE A 69 -10.44 7.49 -1.13
CA ILE A 69 -9.26 8.16 -0.56
C ILE A 69 -8.23 8.38 -1.65
N ASP A 70 -7.80 9.63 -1.85
CA ASP A 70 -6.63 9.95 -2.67
C ASP A 70 -5.34 9.58 -1.92
N LEU A 71 -4.67 8.52 -2.36
CA LEU A 71 -3.47 7.99 -1.69
C LEU A 71 -2.29 8.97 -1.74
N GLU A 72 -2.07 9.61 -2.89
CA GLU A 72 -0.94 10.52 -3.09
C GLU A 72 -1.07 11.73 -2.18
N LYS A 73 -2.27 12.31 -2.14
CA LYS A 73 -2.59 13.42 -1.23
C LYS A 73 -2.45 13.00 0.23
N ALA A 74 -3.04 11.87 0.63
CA ALA A 74 -2.96 11.38 2.01
C ALA A 74 -1.51 11.12 2.44
N PHE A 75 -0.68 10.58 1.54
CA PHE A 75 0.74 10.36 1.79
C PHE A 75 1.48 11.68 2.00
N LEU A 76 1.29 12.67 1.12
CA LEU A 76 1.96 13.97 1.21
C LEU A 76 1.52 14.79 2.43
N GLU A 77 0.26 14.68 2.86
CA GLU A 77 -0.22 15.28 4.10
C GLU A 77 0.51 14.72 5.33
N LYS A 78 0.77 13.40 5.34
CA LYS A 78 1.49 12.74 6.43
C LYS A 78 3.01 12.90 6.34
N TYR A 79 3.56 12.85 5.13
CA TYR A 79 4.99 12.88 4.82
C TYR A 79 5.26 13.96 3.76
N PRO A 80 5.31 15.25 4.16
CA PRO A 80 5.48 16.36 3.23
C PRO A 80 6.95 16.55 2.81
N LEU A 81 7.58 15.46 2.33
CA LEU A 81 8.99 15.39 1.89
C LEU A 81 10.04 15.66 2.98
N VAL A 82 9.61 15.70 4.25
CA VAL A 82 10.46 15.74 5.44
C VAL A 82 9.89 14.79 6.49
N CYS A 83 10.75 14.31 7.40
CA CYS A 83 10.26 13.55 8.55
C CYS A 83 9.19 14.37 9.31
N PRO A 84 8.00 13.82 9.58
CA PRO A 84 6.94 14.57 10.25
C PRO A 84 7.32 14.98 11.68
N THR A 85 8.23 14.25 12.31
CA THR A 85 8.71 14.51 13.67
C THR A 85 9.84 15.53 13.69
N CYS A 86 10.98 15.27 13.04
CA CYS A 86 12.16 16.13 13.12
C CYS A 86 12.27 17.18 12.00
N ARG A 87 11.36 17.16 11.02
CA ARG A 87 11.30 18.09 9.88
C ARG A 87 12.57 18.14 9.02
N LYS A 88 13.41 17.10 9.07
CA LYS A 88 14.62 16.97 8.24
C LYS A 88 14.45 15.89 7.17
N ASN A 89 15.26 16.03 6.12
CA ASN A 89 15.46 15.03 5.07
C ASN A 89 16.97 15.02 4.70
N PRO A 90 17.75 13.99 5.08
CA PRO A 90 17.34 12.75 5.73
C PRO A 90 16.88 12.94 7.18
N CYS A 91 16.07 11.99 7.67
CA CYS A 91 15.61 11.92 9.05
C CYS A 91 16.79 11.75 10.03
N ILE A 92 16.68 12.32 11.24
CA ILE A 92 17.68 12.17 12.32
C ILE A 92 17.08 11.62 13.63
N CYS A 93 15.83 11.15 13.60
CA CYS A 93 15.22 10.49 14.74
C CYS A 93 16.00 9.22 15.08
N THR A 94 16.23 8.97 16.36
CA THR A 94 16.90 7.77 16.88
C THR A 94 15.94 6.67 17.30
N ASP A 95 14.65 7.02 17.39
CA ASP A 95 13.56 6.19 17.88
C ASP A 95 12.32 6.41 17.00
#